data_AF-A0A954ULV0-F1
#
_entry.id   AF-A0A954ULV0-F1
#
_cell.length_a   1.000
_cell.length_b   1.000
_cell.length_c   1.000
_cell.angle_alpha   90.00
_cell.angle_beta   90.00
_cell.angle_gamma   90.00
#
_symmetry.space_group_name_H-M   'P 1'
#
loop_
_entity.id
_entity.type
_entity.pdbx_description
1 polymer ?
#
loop_
_entity_poly.entity_id
_entity_poly.type
_entity_poly.pdbx_seq_one_letter_code
_entity_poly.pdbx_strand_id
1 'polypeptide(L)'
;MLAALLLSGSSGAVLFAQEERIIDEEPYDEITLTAANQNQVLKVLPLAPFKRPANPTPNEALRVRLVENPTEEIDVLWTGIEQVVTFGDRVLTAARKELDANRFDEAFEYIKFVRDNYPTTNGLQDALDQALYAEARAVYRDGGYERALMLLDEVYQREPAKRGLVPNMQRVLETQFNVLIKAGDFQEARKLYERSRAKYGRDMEQLLAGWQAKLLAEGNRLLNGARQQMEAGALRDAYLSSRQVLEVWPATPGAEQFAQQAAQRYPLLRVGVSQVSGSSIADPRRAYNWAARRTERLEHRKVFELRGVTADGADYECTVGTATLADDAKSLQLKIAPAATGPALGASYVAQMLLDLADERSSHFASDWASQLARVAVPDPLSVAITFQRPVLRPQAILGVPLDQIAASTLAHAYQPYQAQDVSAAEATTQVTRQYMINSQYANGTVTQPREVLEIPTTSPQHAVRMLRRGDVDLLDRVFPAEVNALRREGKFAVTAYRLPTLHLLVPNNQRSYLGNRVFRRALLYAIDRQKILQRDLLGNATLGGCQVISGPFSPGITSDDPMAYAYDSRIDVRSYDPRHARTLMQLAQVEINA
;
A
#
# COMPACT_ATOMS: atom_id res chain seq x y z
N MET A 1 1.89 0.52 -74.73
CA MET A 1 3.18 -0.16 -75.02
C MET A 1 3.33 -1.21 -73.93
N LEU A 2 3.35 -2.53 -74.16
CA LEU A 2 4.32 -3.34 -74.94
C LEU A 2 5.76 -3.01 -74.51
N ALA A 3 6.64 -3.89 -73.99
CA ALA A 3 6.56 -5.29 -73.52
C ALA A 3 7.76 -5.51 -72.51
N ALA A 4 8.12 -6.67 -71.92
CA ALA A 4 7.72 -8.08 -72.09
C ALA A 4 7.98 -8.95 -70.81
N LEU A 5 7.69 -10.25 -70.94
CA LEU A 5 8.07 -11.45 -70.15
C LEU A 5 9.61 -11.77 -70.28
N LEU A 6 10.33 -12.65 -69.54
CA LEU A 6 10.06 -13.85 -68.69
C LEU A 6 11.35 -14.26 -67.89
N LEU A 7 11.17 -15.04 -66.79
CA LEU A 7 12.06 -16.11 -66.22
C LEU A 7 13.42 -15.71 -65.59
N SER A 8 13.96 -16.36 -64.55
CA SER A 8 13.54 -17.39 -63.59
C SER A 8 14.72 -17.63 -62.64
N GLY A 9 14.52 -17.57 -61.32
CA GLY A 9 15.56 -17.85 -60.33
C GLY A 9 14.92 -18.40 -59.07
N SER A 10 14.74 -19.71 -59.02
CA SER A 10 14.03 -20.42 -57.94
C SER A 10 14.75 -20.26 -56.60
N SER A 11 14.09 -19.60 -55.64
CA SER A 11 14.53 -19.57 -54.25
C SER A 11 14.42 -20.97 -53.63
N GLY A 12 15.56 -21.64 -53.45
CA GLY A 12 15.65 -22.86 -52.66
C GLY A 12 15.45 -22.55 -51.18
N ALA A 13 14.20 -22.51 -50.72
CA ALA A 13 13.88 -22.45 -49.31
C ALA A 13 14.25 -23.79 -48.66
N VAL A 14 15.33 -23.80 -47.88
CA VAL A 14 15.67 -24.94 -47.01
C VAL A 14 14.66 -24.96 -45.87
N LEU A 15 13.62 -25.78 -46.03
CA LEU A 15 12.75 -26.19 -44.94
C LEU A 15 13.59 -27.02 -43.97
N PHE A 16 13.97 -26.42 -42.84
CA PHE A 16 14.43 -27.20 -41.69
C PHE A 16 13.24 -28.03 -41.20
N ALA A 17 13.31 -29.34 -41.41
CA ALA A 17 12.42 -30.28 -40.74
C ALA A 17 12.67 -30.16 -39.23
N GLN A 18 11.65 -29.70 -38.50
CA GLN A 18 11.63 -29.77 -37.06
C GLN A 18 11.48 -31.26 -36.69
N GLU A 19 12.38 -31.81 -35.85
CA GLU A 19 12.20 -33.18 -35.34
C GLU A 19 10.81 -33.26 -34.69
N GLU A 20 9.98 -34.19 -35.16
CA GLU A 20 8.63 -34.39 -34.64
C GLU A 20 8.73 -34.80 -33.16
N ARG A 21 7.88 -34.21 -32.31
CA ARG A 21 7.98 -34.43 -30.86
C ARG A 21 7.45 -35.83 -30.53
N ILE A 22 8.17 -36.54 -29.68
CA ILE A 22 7.84 -37.93 -29.33
C ILE A 22 6.43 -38.15 -28.76
N ILE A 23 5.80 -37.12 -28.17
CA ILE A 23 4.42 -37.22 -27.65
C ILE A 23 3.34 -36.97 -28.71
N ASP A 24 3.74 -36.48 -29.88
CA ASP A 24 2.89 -36.28 -31.05
C ASP A 24 2.99 -37.49 -32.03
N GLU A 25 3.95 -38.41 -31.80
CA GLU A 25 4.06 -39.73 -32.47
C GLU A 25 2.94 -40.70 -32.03
N GLU A 26 2.64 -41.71 -32.87
CA GLU A 26 1.79 -42.84 -32.48
C GLU A 26 2.49 -43.67 -31.37
N PRO A 27 1.88 -43.85 -30.18
CA PRO A 27 2.55 -44.52 -29.07
C PRO A 27 2.97 -45.96 -29.35
N TYR A 28 4.23 -46.29 -29.07
CA TYR A 28 4.75 -47.65 -29.20
C TYR A 28 5.90 -47.95 -28.21
N ASP A 29 5.98 -49.21 -27.81
CA ASP A 29 7.01 -49.77 -26.91
C ASP A 29 8.10 -50.50 -27.71
N GLU A 30 9.30 -50.60 -27.16
CA GLU A 30 10.47 -51.24 -27.79
C GLU A 30 10.94 -52.45 -26.95
N ILE A 31 11.08 -53.61 -27.60
CA ILE A 31 11.59 -54.84 -26.98
C ILE A 31 12.90 -55.22 -27.66
N THR A 32 14.01 -55.10 -26.93
CA THR A 32 15.33 -55.54 -27.38
C THR A 32 15.50 -57.01 -27.03
N LEU A 33 15.69 -57.86 -28.04
CA LEU A 33 15.98 -59.27 -27.85
C LEU A 33 17.45 -59.49 -27.44
N THR A 34 17.79 -60.66 -26.90
CA THR A 34 19.16 -61.00 -26.48
C THR A 34 20.12 -61.18 -27.66
N ALA A 35 21.43 -61.25 -27.38
CA ALA A 35 22.47 -61.45 -28.38
C ALA A 35 22.32 -62.75 -29.21
N ALA A 36 21.70 -63.79 -28.64
CA ALA A 36 21.34 -65.01 -29.38
C ALA A 36 20.31 -64.74 -30.50
N ASN A 37 19.48 -63.73 -30.32
CA ASN A 37 18.48 -63.22 -31.25
C ASN A 37 18.95 -61.93 -31.94
N GLN A 38 20.28 -61.82 -32.18
CA GLN A 38 20.92 -60.72 -32.94
C GLN A 38 20.73 -59.31 -32.36
N ASN A 39 20.29 -59.18 -31.10
CA ASN A 39 19.90 -57.89 -30.49
C ASN A 39 18.81 -57.12 -31.28
N GLN A 40 17.92 -57.83 -31.98
CA GLN A 40 16.85 -57.21 -32.74
C GLN A 40 15.90 -56.42 -31.82
N VAL A 41 15.52 -55.21 -32.23
CA VAL A 41 14.52 -54.38 -31.53
C VAL A 41 13.17 -54.54 -32.23
N LEU A 42 12.18 -55.04 -31.49
CA LEU A 42 10.79 -55.15 -31.94
C LEU A 42 10.01 -53.92 -31.49
N LYS A 43 9.35 -53.24 -32.43
CA LYS A 43 8.37 -52.18 -32.12
C LYS A 43 7.00 -52.81 -31.92
N VAL A 44 6.41 -52.64 -30.73
CA VAL A 44 5.13 -53.24 -30.35
C VAL A 44 4.14 -52.19 -29.86
N LEU A 45 2.84 -52.49 -29.95
CA LEU A 45 1.79 -51.63 -29.38
C LEU A 45 1.97 -51.50 -27.86
N PRO A 46 1.59 -50.35 -27.24
CA PRO A 46 1.89 -50.06 -25.84
C PRO A 46 1.40 -51.12 -24.86
N LEU A 47 2.30 -51.57 -23.98
CA LEU A 47 2.03 -52.61 -23.00
C LEU A 47 1.41 -51.98 -21.75
N ALA A 48 0.07 -52.03 -21.64
CA ALA A 48 -0.66 -51.37 -20.55
C ALA A 48 -1.62 -52.34 -19.83
N PRO A 49 -1.49 -52.57 -18.49
CA PRO A 49 -0.39 -52.17 -17.62
C PRO A 49 0.81 -53.14 -17.69
N PHE A 50 1.99 -52.66 -18.10
CA PHE A 50 3.22 -53.46 -18.07
C PHE A 50 3.85 -53.56 -16.67
N LYS A 51 4.23 -54.78 -16.28
CA LYS A 51 5.10 -55.03 -15.12
C LYS A 51 5.96 -56.26 -15.39
N ARG A 52 7.29 -56.08 -15.52
CA ARG A 52 8.24 -57.19 -15.72
C ARG A 52 8.15 -58.19 -14.54
N PRO A 53 8.03 -59.50 -14.79
CA PRO A 53 8.11 -60.52 -13.74
C PRO A 53 9.45 -60.44 -12.99
N ALA A 54 9.45 -60.64 -11.68
CA ALA A 54 10.66 -60.55 -10.87
C ALA A 54 11.64 -61.72 -11.10
N ASN A 55 11.11 -62.90 -11.45
CA ASN A 55 11.86 -64.08 -11.87
C ASN A 55 11.00 -64.83 -12.92
N PRO A 56 11.05 -64.46 -14.21
CA PRO A 56 10.28 -65.15 -15.24
C PRO A 56 10.78 -66.59 -15.42
N THR A 57 9.85 -67.53 -15.60
CA THR A 57 10.22 -68.94 -15.84
C THR A 57 10.66 -69.17 -17.29
N PRO A 58 11.46 -70.21 -17.61
CA PRO A 58 12.06 -70.38 -18.95
C PRO A 58 11.07 -70.48 -20.12
N ASN A 59 9.83 -70.90 -19.85
CA ASN A 59 8.75 -71.06 -20.83
C ASN A 59 7.70 -69.93 -20.74
N GLU A 60 7.91 -68.92 -19.90
CA GLU A 60 7.01 -67.79 -19.76
C GLU A 60 7.22 -66.83 -20.93
N ALA A 61 6.13 -66.43 -21.59
CA ALA A 61 6.17 -65.52 -22.73
C ALA A 61 5.45 -64.20 -22.43
N LEU A 62 6.00 -63.12 -22.98
CA LEU A 62 5.35 -61.83 -23.11
C LEU A 62 4.61 -61.79 -24.46
N ARG A 63 3.28 -61.71 -24.41
CA ARG A 63 2.42 -61.66 -25.59
C ARG A 63 2.29 -60.22 -26.09
N VAL A 64 2.62 -59.98 -27.36
CA VAL A 64 2.74 -58.64 -27.94
C VAL A 64 2.18 -58.58 -29.36
N ARG A 65 1.92 -57.38 -29.87
CA ARG A 65 1.50 -57.11 -31.25
C ARG A 65 2.48 -56.14 -31.89
N LEU A 66 3.01 -56.48 -33.06
CA LEU A 66 3.96 -55.61 -33.77
C LEU A 66 3.25 -54.38 -34.35
N VAL A 67 3.92 -53.23 -34.34
CA VAL A 67 3.38 -52.00 -34.99
C VAL A 67 3.16 -52.20 -36.49
N GLU A 68 4.05 -52.96 -37.15
CA GLU A 68 3.98 -53.28 -38.58
C GLU A 68 2.87 -54.29 -38.94
N ASN A 69 2.38 -55.06 -37.95
CA ASN A 69 1.30 -56.04 -38.12
C ASN A 69 0.45 -56.11 -36.83
N PRO A 70 -0.41 -55.10 -36.59
CA PRO A 70 -1.13 -54.95 -35.33
C PRO A 70 -2.27 -55.96 -35.15
N THR A 71 -2.57 -56.75 -36.17
CA THR A 71 -3.59 -57.81 -36.17
C THR A 71 -3.08 -59.15 -35.64
N GLU A 72 -1.76 -59.34 -35.53
CA GLU A 72 -1.16 -60.62 -35.14
C GLU A 72 -0.53 -60.54 -33.74
N GLU A 73 -0.86 -61.52 -32.89
CA GLU A 73 -0.28 -61.66 -31.55
C GLU A 73 0.85 -62.68 -31.56
N ILE A 74 2.05 -62.24 -31.17
CA ILE A 74 3.24 -63.10 -31.05
C ILE A 74 3.62 -63.26 -29.59
N ASP A 75 4.00 -64.48 -29.21
CA ASP A 75 4.46 -64.81 -27.86
C ASP A 75 6.00 -64.79 -27.82
N VAL A 76 6.60 -63.80 -27.15
CA VAL A 76 8.05 -63.64 -27.02
C VAL A 76 8.51 -64.18 -25.67
N LEU A 77 9.27 -65.28 -25.66
CA LEU A 77 9.79 -65.87 -24.43
C LEU A 77 10.67 -64.88 -23.64
N TRP A 78 10.44 -64.75 -22.33
CA TRP A 78 11.20 -63.83 -21.47
C TRP A 78 12.70 -64.11 -21.45
N THR A 79 13.11 -65.35 -21.70
CA THR A 79 14.52 -65.76 -21.86
C THR A 79 15.18 -65.19 -23.13
N GLY A 80 14.38 -64.77 -24.11
CA GLY A 80 14.82 -64.10 -25.32
C GLY A 80 14.82 -62.57 -25.25
N ILE A 81 14.37 -61.97 -24.13
CA ILE A 81 14.22 -60.51 -23.94
C ILE A 81 15.35 -59.97 -23.04
N GLU A 82 16.17 -59.08 -23.61
CA GLU A 82 17.18 -58.31 -22.87
C GLU A 82 16.47 -57.18 -22.09
N GLN A 83 15.79 -56.30 -22.84
CA GLN A 83 15.21 -55.06 -22.34
C GLN A 83 13.81 -54.82 -22.93
N VAL A 84 12.94 -54.22 -22.13
CA VAL A 84 11.68 -53.61 -22.58
C VAL A 84 11.73 -52.14 -22.20
N VAL A 85 11.42 -51.26 -23.15
CA VAL A 85 11.32 -49.80 -22.95
C VAL A 85 9.91 -49.39 -23.33
N THR A 86 9.12 -48.94 -22.35
CA THR A 86 7.75 -48.48 -22.63
C THR A 86 7.76 -47.11 -23.28
N PHE A 87 6.68 -46.73 -23.95
CA PHE A 87 6.50 -45.39 -24.48
C PHE A 87 6.67 -44.32 -23.40
N GLY A 88 6.19 -44.56 -22.18
CA GLY A 88 6.44 -43.69 -21.03
C GLY A 88 7.94 -43.54 -20.71
N ASP A 89 8.72 -44.62 -20.76
CA ASP A 89 10.18 -44.57 -20.56
C ASP A 89 10.89 -43.80 -21.69
N ARG A 90 10.42 -43.95 -22.95
CA ARG A 90 10.92 -43.20 -24.12
C ARG A 90 10.66 -41.69 -23.95
N VAL A 91 9.45 -41.29 -23.56
CA VAL A 91 9.10 -39.89 -23.32
C VAL A 91 9.87 -39.31 -22.11
N LEU A 92 10.08 -40.06 -21.03
CA LEU A 92 10.96 -39.62 -19.93
C LEU A 92 12.43 -39.47 -20.37
N THR A 93 12.89 -40.28 -21.31
CA THR A 93 14.23 -40.15 -21.89
C THR A 93 14.34 -38.88 -22.74
N ALA A 94 13.30 -38.55 -23.53
CA ALA A 94 13.21 -37.27 -24.22
C ALA A 94 13.19 -36.08 -23.23
N ALA A 95 12.41 -36.16 -22.14
CA ALA A 95 12.42 -35.14 -21.10
C ALA A 95 13.82 -34.87 -20.53
N ARG A 96 14.61 -35.93 -20.28
CA ARG A 96 16.01 -35.79 -19.83
C ARG A 96 16.91 -35.12 -20.86
N LYS A 97 16.77 -35.45 -22.16
CA LYS A 97 17.48 -34.76 -23.26
C LYS A 97 17.18 -33.25 -23.26
N GLU A 98 15.93 -32.87 -22.98
CA GLU A 98 15.52 -31.46 -22.88
C GLU A 98 16.06 -30.76 -21.62
N LEU A 99 16.10 -31.45 -20.48
CA LEU A 99 16.74 -30.94 -19.26
C LEU A 99 18.24 -30.68 -19.44
N ASP A 100 18.96 -31.60 -20.09
CA ASP A 100 20.39 -31.43 -20.39
C ASP A 100 20.63 -30.25 -21.34
N ALA A 101 19.68 -29.95 -22.22
CA ALA A 101 19.66 -28.76 -23.08
C ALA A 101 19.23 -27.46 -22.36
N ASN A 102 18.80 -27.52 -21.08
CA ASN A 102 18.17 -26.44 -20.33
C ASN A 102 16.85 -25.92 -20.95
N ARG A 103 16.15 -26.77 -21.72
CA ARG A 103 14.83 -26.52 -22.31
C ARG A 103 13.75 -27.01 -21.34
N PHE A 104 13.55 -26.23 -20.28
CA PHE A 104 12.75 -26.63 -19.13
C PHE A 104 11.26 -26.74 -19.45
N ASP A 105 10.69 -25.82 -20.23
CA ASP A 105 9.25 -25.82 -20.56
C ASP A 105 8.87 -27.10 -21.32
N GLU A 106 9.68 -27.49 -22.32
CA GLU A 106 9.55 -28.73 -23.09
C GLU A 106 9.74 -29.98 -22.22
N ALA A 107 10.74 -29.97 -21.32
CA ALA A 107 10.96 -31.07 -20.39
C ALA A 107 9.77 -31.27 -19.42
N PHE A 108 9.21 -30.19 -18.88
CA PHE A 108 8.02 -30.26 -18.02
C PHE A 108 6.77 -30.68 -18.80
N GLU A 109 6.65 -30.34 -20.08
CA GLU A 109 5.57 -30.82 -20.94
C GLU A 109 5.63 -32.34 -21.11
N TYR A 110 6.81 -32.90 -21.42
CA TYR A 110 7.01 -34.35 -21.50
C TYR A 110 6.77 -35.07 -20.16
N ILE A 111 7.27 -34.54 -19.04
CA ILE A 111 7.02 -35.10 -17.69
C ILE A 111 5.54 -35.06 -17.33
N LYS A 112 4.85 -33.96 -17.67
CA LYS A 112 3.40 -33.82 -17.50
C LYS A 112 2.65 -34.85 -18.34
N PHE A 113 3.01 -35.03 -19.60
CA PHE A 113 2.38 -36.01 -20.49
C PHE A 113 2.49 -37.44 -19.93
N VAL A 114 3.67 -37.84 -19.45
CA VAL A 114 3.86 -39.16 -18.81
C VAL A 114 3.07 -39.26 -17.51
N ARG A 115 3.05 -38.21 -16.67
CA ARG A 115 2.25 -38.20 -15.43
C ARG A 115 0.75 -38.35 -15.69
N ASP A 116 0.25 -37.68 -16.72
CA ASP A 116 -1.18 -37.58 -17.00
C ASP A 116 -1.70 -38.82 -17.77
N ASN A 117 -0.87 -39.49 -18.60
CA ASN A 117 -1.26 -40.65 -19.43
C ASN A 117 -0.64 -41.99 -19.00
N TYR A 118 0.55 -41.98 -18.38
CA TYR A 118 1.33 -43.18 -18.00
C TYR A 118 1.83 -43.08 -16.53
N PRO A 119 0.92 -42.89 -15.54
CA PRO A 119 1.30 -42.56 -14.15
C PRO A 119 2.10 -43.64 -13.43
N THR A 120 2.16 -44.86 -13.96
CA THR A 120 2.91 -46.00 -13.41
C THR A 120 4.32 -46.16 -14.00
N THR A 121 4.77 -45.27 -14.89
CA THR A 121 6.13 -45.32 -15.46
C THR A 121 7.20 -45.16 -14.37
N ASN A 122 8.18 -46.06 -14.38
CA ASN A 122 9.25 -46.09 -13.38
C ASN A 122 10.15 -44.85 -13.52
N GLY A 123 10.53 -44.24 -12.40
CA GLY A 123 11.41 -43.07 -12.39
C GLY A 123 10.78 -41.74 -12.85
N LEU A 124 9.45 -41.70 -13.06
CA LEU A 124 8.71 -40.45 -13.32
C LEU A 124 8.94 -39.38 -12.23
N GLN A 125 8.90 -39.79 -10.95
CA GLN A 125 9.14 -38.87 -9.84
C GLN A 125 10.59 -38.39 -9.79
N ASP A 126 11.57 -39.27 -10.07
CA ASP A 126 12.97 -38.88 -10.15
C ASP A 126 13.24 -37.92 -11.33
N ALA A 127 12.55 -38.10 -12.46
CA ALA A 127 12.63 -37.17 -13.59
C ALA A 127 12.03 -35.79 -13.26
N LEU A 128 10.88 -35.75 -12.56
CA LEU A 128 10.29 -34.50 -12.06
C LEU A 128 11.23 -33.79 -11.07
N ASP A 129 11.82 -34.52 -10.13
CA ASP A 129 12.74 -33.94 -9.15
C ASP A 129 14.02 -33.42 -9.85
N GLN A 130 14.57 -34.19 -10.79
CA GLN A 130 15.70 -33.75 -11.63
C GLN A 130 15.37 -32.47 -12.40
N ALA A 131 14.16 -32.34 -12.96
CA ALA A 131 13.71 -31.13 -13.63
C ALA A 131 13.68 -29.91 -12.69
N LEU A 132 13.02 -30.06 -11.53
CA LEU A 132 12.93 -29.01 -10.51
C LEU A 132 14.31 -28.58 -10.01
N TYR A 133 15.26 -29.50 -9.80
CA TYR A 133 16.64 -29.17 -9.45
C TYR A 133 17.40 -28.46 -10.57
N ALA A 134 17.26 -28.91 -11.82
CA ALA A 134 17.97 -28.36 -12.96
C ALA A 134 17.53 -26.91 -13.23
N GLU A 135 16.21 -26.67 -13.23
CA GLU A 135 15.64 -25.33 -13.37
C GLU A 135 16.03 -24.45 -12.17
N ALA A 136 15.89 -24.94 -10.93
CA ALA A 136 16.30 -24.17 -9.74
C ALA A 136 17.77 -23.76 -9.79
N ARG A 137 18.65 -24.62 -10.33
CA ARG A 137 20.08 -24.31 -10.52
C ARG A 137 20.34 -23.33 -11.65
N ALA A 138 19.53 -23.32 -12.71
CA ALA A 138 19.61 -22.29 -13.76
C ALA A 138 19.16 -20.94 -13.19
N VAL A 139 17.94 -20.86 -12.68
CA VAL A 139 17.34 -19.66 -12.10
C VAL A 139 18.17 -19.07 -10.95
N TYR A 140 18.80 -19.91 -10.12
CA TYR A 140 19.74 -19.45 -9.07
C TYR A 140 20.98 -18.73 -9.65
N ARG A 141 21.52 -19.19 -10.78
CA ARG A 141 22.67 -18.55 -11.45
C ARG A 141 22.30 -17.18 -12.01
N ASP A 142 21.04 -17.00 -12.42
CA ASP A 142 20.50 -15.74 -12.92
C ASP A 142 20.02 -14.79 -11.79
N GLY A 143 20.27 -15.14 -10.52
CA GLY A 143 19.90 -14.34 -9.35
C GLY A 143 18.44 -14.47 -8.90
N GLY A 144 17.66 -15.37 -9.51
CA GLY A 144 16.24 -15.61 -9.22
C GLY A 144 15.97 -16.39 -7.94
N TYR A 145 16.56 -15.98 -6.81
CA TYR A 145 16.59 -16.77 -5.56
C TYR A 145 15.21 -17.24 -5.07
N GLU A 146 14.17 -16.42 -5.21
CA GLU A 146 12.81 -16.79 -4.77
C GLU A 146 12.19 -17.91 -5.61
N ARG A 147 12.33 -17.87 -6.95
CA ARG A 147 11.85 -18.94 -7.85
C ARG A 147 12.70 -20.20 -7.67
N ALA A 148 14.02 -20.08 -7.52
CA ALA A 148 14.89 -21.21 -7.20
C ALA A 148 14.49 -21.88 -5.87
N LEU A 149 14.16 -21.10 -4.83
CA LEU A 149 13.68 -21.64 -3.56
C LEU A 149 12.29 -22.29 -3.70
N MET A 150 11.37 -21.70 -4.47
CA MET A 150 10.04 -22.27 -4.72
C MET A 150 10.11 -23.65 -5.37
N LEU A 151 10.96 -23.83 -6.38
CA LEU A 151 11.16 -25.11 -7.08
C LEU A 151 11.75 -26.18 -6.15
N LEU A 152 12.75 -25.84 -5.33
CA LEU A 152 13.32 -26.76 -4.34
C LEU A 152 12.33 -27.05 -3.20
N ASP A 153 11.49 -26.09 -2.83
CA ASP A 153 10.48 -26.25 -1.80
C ASP A 153 9.38 -27.23 -2.22
N GLU A 154 9.01 -27.29 -3.49
CA GLU A 154 8.09 -28.32 -4.02
C GLU A 154 8.65 -29.73 -3.80
N VAL A 155 9.94 -29.94 -4.07
CA VAL A 155 10.63 -31.21 -3.75
C VAL A 155 10.64 -31.45 -2.24
N TYR A 156 10.88 -30.42 -1.42
CA TYR A 156 10.92 -30.53 0.04
C TYR A 156 9.56 -30.87 0.67
N GLN A 157 8.44 -30.36 0.14
CA GLN A 157 7.12 -30.77 0.62
C GLN A 157 6.81 -32.26 0.34
N ARG A 158 7.42 -32.85 -0.70
CA ARG A 158 7.23 -34.26 -1.10
C ARG A 158 8.23 -35.21 -0.42
N GLU A 159 9.52 -34.89 -0.45
CA GLU A 159 10.60 -35.74 0.04
C GLU A 159 11.68 -34.92 0.79
N PRO A 160 11.43 -34.51 2.06
CA PRO A 160 12.41 -33.72 2.84
C PRO A 160 13.78 -34.41 2.99
N ALA A 161 13.78 -35.75 3.03
CA ALA A 161 14.97 -36.58 3.21
C ALA A 161 15.82 -36.74 1.94
N LYS A 162 15.42 -36.17 0.79
CA LYS A 162 16.10 -36.36 -0.49
C LYS A 162 17.55 -35.88 -0.44
N ARG A 163 18.48 -36.75 -0.84
CA ARG A 163 19.93 -36.51 -0.71
C ARG A 163 20.35 -35.23 -1.45
N GLY A 164 20.89 -34.26 -0.70
CA GLY A 164 21.40 -33.00 -1.24
C GLY A 164 20.36 -31.87 -1.34
N LEU A 165 19.10 -32.11 -1.00
CA LEU A 165 18.05 -31.08 -1.00
C LEU A 165 18.32 -29.96 -0.01
N VAL A 166 18.40 -30.30 1.28
CA VAL A 166 18.60 -29.34 2.37
C VAL A 166 19.89 -28.51 2.15
N PRO A 167 21.07 -29.07 1.80
CA PRO A 167 22.25 -28.27 1.47
C PRO A 167 22.09 -27.31 0.28
N ASN A 168 21.32 -27.69 -0.74
CA ASN A 168 21.07 -26.81 -1.89
C ASN A 168 20.10 -25.68 -1.52
N MET A 169 19.02 -25.97 -0.78
CA MET A 169 18.11 -24.95 -0.24
C MET A 169 18.83 -23.98 0.70
N GLN A 170 19.65 -24.50 1.62
CA GLN A 170 20.50 -23.70 2.52
C GLN A 170 21.38 -22.72 1.73
N ARG A 171 21.98 -23.14 0.62
CA ARG A 171 22.80 -22.27 -0.24
C ARG A 171 22.00 -21.14 -0.90
N VAL A 172 20.82 -21.44 -1.45
CA VAL A 172 19.92 -20.43 -2.05
C VAL A 172 19.49 -19.41 -0.99
N LEU A 173 19.03 -19.91 0.16
CA LEU A 173 18.62 -19.14 1.32
C LEU A 173 19.75 -18.24 1.85
N GLU A 174 20.95 -18.78 2.04
CA GLU A 174 22.10 -18.03 2.54
C GLU A 174 22.55 -16.95 1.56
N THR A 175 22.52 -17.23 0.26
CA THR A 175 22.86 -16.23 -0.77
C THR A 175 21.85 -15.09 -0.74
N GLN A 176 20.54 -15.39 -0.72
CA GLN A 176 19.50 -14.37 -0.62
C GLN A 176 19.63 -13.54 0.67
N PHE A 177 19.83 -14.18 1.81
CA PHE A 177 20.01 -13.50 3.10
C PHE A 177 21.24 -12.58 3.08
N ASN A 178 22.39 -13.06 2.61
CA ASN A 178 23.62 -12.26 2.54
C ASN A 178 23.51 -11.11 1.53
N VAL A 179 22.71 -11.22 0.46
CA VAL A 179 22.38 -10.10 -0.44
C VAL A 179 21.59 -9.03 0.29
N LEU A 180 20.52 -9.42 1.01
CA LEU A 180 19.69 -8.48 1.78
C LEU A 180 20.48 -7.77 2.89
N ILE A 181 21.34 -8.49 3.62
CA ILE A 181 22.23 -7.91 4.62
C ILE A 181 23.24 -6.92 4.00
N LYS A 182 23.81 -7.23 2.82
CA LYS A 182 24.73 -6.32 2.12
C LYS A 182 24.04 -5.07 1.56
N ALA A 183 22.76 -5.18 1.19
CA ALA A 183 21.94 -4.04 0.76
C ALA A 183 21.48 -3.15 1.93
N GLY A 184 21.53 -3.65 3.17
CA GLY A 184 20.94 -2.98 4.34
C GLY A 184 19.44 -3.25 4.52
N ASP A 185 18.86 -4.17 3.74
CA ASP A 185 17.43 -4.53 3.76
C ASP A 185 17.09 -5.47 4.93
N PHE A 186 17.42 -5.05 6.16
CA PHE A 186 17.28 -5.88 7.36
C PHE A 186 15.84 -6.33 7.64
N GLN A 187 14.83 -5.54 7.26
CA GLN A 187 13.42 -5.94 7.37
C GLN A 187 13.10 -7.20 6.54
N GLU A 188 13.55 -7.24 5.29
CA GLU A 188 13.29 -8.36 4.39
C GLU A 188 14.19 -9.55 4.76
N ALA A 189 15.43 -9.32 5.23
CA ALA A 189 16.28 -10.35 5.81
C ALA A 189 15.63 -11.00 7.05
N ARG A 190 15.00 -10.20 7.94
CA ARG A 190 14.26 -10.69 9.10
C ARG A 190 13.01 -11.47 8.70
N LYS A 191 12.23 -11.03 7.70
CA LYS A 191 11.09 -11.80 7.17
C LYS A 191 11.54 -13.12 6.55
N LEU A 192 12.66 -13.13 5.82
CA LEU A 192 13.24 -14.34 5.26
C LEU A 192 13.64 -15.33 6.38
N TYR A 193 14.29 -14.84 7.45
CA TYR A 193 14.57 -15.63 8.65
C TYR A 193 13.28 -16.19 9.27
N GLU A 194 12.27 -15.36 9.52
CA GLU A 194 11.01 -15.78 10.17
C GLU A 194 10.26 -16.84 9.35
N ARG A 195 10.12 -16.62 8.03
CA ARG A 195 9.52 -17.58 7.09
C ARG A 195 10.31 -18.90 7.06
N SER A 196 11.64 -18.82 7.03
CA SER A 196 12.51 -20.00 6.96
C SER A 196 12.54 -20.77 8.28
N ARG A 197 12.47 -20.08 9.42
CA ARG A 197 12.34 -20.70 10.75
C ARG A 197 11.01 -21.42 10.91
N ALA A 198 9.91 -20.79 10.51
CA ALA A 198 8.58 -21.40 10.57
C ALA A 198 8.45 -22.66 9.70
N LYS A 199 9.19 -22.73 8.59
CA LYS A 199 9.04 -23.80 7.59
C LYS A 199 10.13 -24.89 7.63
N TYR A 200 11.38 -24.51 7.88
CA TYR A 200 12.56 -25.39 7.79
C TYR A 200 13.34 -25.50 9.12
N GLY A 201 12.76 -25.01 10.24
CA GLY A 201 13.46 -24.83 11.50
C GLY A 201 14.15 -26.07 12.08
N ARG A 202 13.65 -27.28 11.79
CA ARG A 202 14.26 -28.55 12.25
C ARG A 202 15.50 -28.93 11.43
N ASP A 203 15.48 -28.74 10.12
CA ASP A 203 16.54 -29.23 9.22
C ASP A 203 17.63 -28.17 8.97
N MET A 204 17.38 -26.91 9.33
CA MET A 204 18.25 -25.77 9.05
C MET A 204 18.61 -24.96 10.31
N GLU A 205 18.50 -25.56 11.50
CA GLU A 205 18.72 -24.89 12.80
C GLU A 205 20.05 -24.12 12.86
N GLN A 206 21.16 -24.73 12.44
CA GLN A 206 22.49 -24.10 12.47
C GLN A 206 22.59 -22.85 11.58
N LEU A 207 22.00 -22.89 10.38
CA LEU A 207 21.97 -21.75 9.45
C LEU A 207 21.15 -20.60 10.05
N LEU A 208 19.96 -20.92 10.57
CA LEU A 208 19.04 -19.95 11.18
C LEU A 208 19.62 -19.34 12.45
N ALA A 209 20.30 -20.12 13.30
CA ALA A 209 21.02 -19.62 14.46
C ALA A 209 22.14 -18.64 14.05
N GLY A 210 22.89 -18.94 12.98
CA GLY A 210 23.89 -18.03 12.41
C GLY A 210 23.29 -16.72 11.89
N TRP A 211 22.11 -16.76 11.26
CA TRP A 211 21.40 -15.56 10.80
C TRP A 211 20.88 -14.72 11.97
N GLN A 212 20.28 -15.36 12.98
CA GLN A 212 19.84 -14.69 14.21
C GLN A 212 21.01 -14.03 14.92
N ALA A 213 22.17 -14.70 15.01
CA ALA A 213 23.39 -14.13 15.56
C ALA A 213 23.88 -12.91 14.77
N LYS A 214 23.86 -12.95 13.43
CA LYS A 214 24.19 -11.79 12.56
C LYS A 214 23.26 -10.60 12.83
N LEU A 215 21.94 -10.81 12.84
CA LEU A 215 20.95 -9.75 13.09
C LEU A 215 21.04 -9.17 14.51
N LEU A 216 21.26 -10.02 15.52
CA LEU A 216 21.44 -9.61 16.90
C LEU A 216 22.76 -8.84 17.10
N ALA A 217 23.85 -9.25 16.44
CA ALA A 217 25.13 -8.53 16.50
C ALA A 217 25.00 -7.12 15.92
N GLU A 218 24.31 -6.98 14.79
CA GLU A 218 24.07 -5.68 14.16
C GLU A 218 23.11 -4.80 14.98
N GLY A 219 22.04 -5.37 15.54
CA GLY A 219 21.16 -4.67 16.48
C GLY A 219 21.91 -4.14 17.70
N ASN A 220 22.80 -4.94 18.29
CA ASN A 220 23.67 -4.51 19.41
C ASN A 220 24.66 -3.42 18.98
N ARG A 221 25.25 -3.51 17.78
CA ARG A 221 26.16 -2.50 17.23
C ARG A 221 25.47 -1.14 17.10
N LEU A 222 24.27 -1.13 16.50
CA LEU A 222 23.44 0.06 16.36
C LEU A 222 22.99 0.62 17.72
N LEU A 223 22.60 -0.23 18.66
CA LEU A 223 22.15 0.18 20.00
C LEU A 223 23.28 0.85 20.80
N ASN A 224 24.51 0.36 20.69
CA ASN A 224 25.67 0.98 21.32
C ASN A 224 26.01 2.33 20.67
N GLY A 225 25.92 2.46 19.34
CA GLY A 225 26.05 3.75 18.65
C GLY A 225 24.96 4.76 19.08
N ALA A 226 23.72 4.30 19.22
CA ALA A 226 22.61 5.13 19.68
C ALA A 226 22.81 5.63 21.12
N ARG A 227 23.36 4.79 22.01
CA ARG A 227 23.74 5.19 23.38
C ARG A 227 24.84 6.26 23.37
N GLN A 228 25.87 6.11 22.55
CA GLN A 228 26.93 7.11 22.41
C GLN A 228 26.39 8.46 21.88
N GLN A 229 25.47 8.44 20.91
CA GLN A 229 24.76 9.65 20.46
C GLN A 229 23.96 10.32 21.59
N MET A 230 23.30 9.52 22.43
CA MET A 230 22.54 10.00 23.59
C MET A 230 23.44 10.67 24.65
N GLU A 231 24.60 10.07 24.92
CA GLU A 231 25.62 10.58 25.85
C GLU A 231 26.28 11.86 25.33
N ALA A 232 26.54 11.93 24.02
CA ALA A 232 27.07 13.13 23.35
C ALA A 232 26.04 14.27 23.19
N GLY A 233 24.79 14.08 23.62
CA GLY A 233 23.71 15.07 23.47
C GLY A 233 23.11 15.17 22.07
N ALA A 234 23.49 14.29 21.14
CA ALA A 234 22.88 14.14 19.81
C ALA A 234 21.54 13.40 19.89
N LEU A 235 20.59 13.98 20.65
CA LEU A 235 19.33 13.32 21.06
C LEU A 235 18.46 12.89 19.87
N ARG A 236 18.46 13.67 18.77
CA ARG A 236 17.73 13.36 17.54
C ARG A 236 18.28 12.12 16.85
N ASP A 237 19.60 12.05 16.69
CA ASP A 237 20.25 10.93 16.03
C ASP A 237 20.12 9.67 16.89
N ALA A 238 20.26 9.80 18.21
CA ALA A 238 19.99 8.71 19.15
C ALA A 238 18.56 8.16 19.02
N TYR A 239 17.56 9.03 18.85
CA TYR A 239 16.18 8.63 18.57
C TYR A 239 16.06 7.88 17.24
N LEU A 240 16.61 8.43 16.14
CA LEU A 240 16.53 7.79 14.81
C LEU A 240 17.25 6.43 14.78
N SER A 241 18.44 6.34 15.37
CA SER A 241 19.19 5.09 15.53
C SER A 241 18.43 4.08 16.40
N SER A 242 17.70 4.51 17.44
CA SER A 242 16.89 3.59 18.26
C SER A 242 15.80 2.88 17.44
N ARG A 243 15.23 3.55 16.42
CA ARG A 243 14.27 2.94 15.50
C ARG A 243 14.96 1.93 14.57
N GLN A 244 16.15 2.25 14.06
CA GLN A 244 16.93 1.34 13.24
C GLN A 244 17.27 0.04 14.00
N VAL A 245 17.57 0.10 15.30
CA VAL A 245 17.75 -1.12 16.12
C VAL A 245 16.51 -2.02 16.09
N LEU A 246 15.32 -1.45 16.27
CA LEU A 246 14.05 -2.18 16.23
C LEU A 246 13.70 -2.67 14.81
N GLU A 247 14.13 -1.94 13.79
CA GLU A 247 14.00 -2.33 12.39
C GLU A 247 14.88 -3.55 12.04
N VAL A 248 16.12 -3.59 12.53
CA VAL A 248 17.00 -4.75 12.36
C VAL A 248 16.50 -5.93 13.19
N TRP A 249 16.40 -5.78 14.51
CA TRP A 249 16.07 -6.86 15.42
C TRP A 249 15.37 -6.34 16.70
N PRO A 250 14.03 -6.46 16.82
CA PRO A 250 13.28 -5.88 17.95
C PRO A 250 13.63 -6.55 19.28
N ALA A 251 13.96 -7.85 19.24
CA ALA A 251 14.37 -8.65 20.40
C ALA A 251 15.83 -8.40 20.81
N THR A 252 16.45 -7.29 20.40
CA THR A 252 17.77 -6.87 20.87
C THR A 252 17.66 -6.44 22.34
N PRO A 253 18.45 -7.03 23.28
CA PRO A 253 18.32 -6.74 24.71
C PRO A 253 18.43 -5.25 25.06
N GLY A 254 17.38 -4.71 25.69
CA GLY A 254 17.30 -3.30 26.09
C GLY A 254 16.97 -2.30 24.97
N ALA A 255 16.72 -2.74 23.73
CA ALA A 255 16.40 -1.85 22.62
C ALA A 255 15.07 -1.11 22.82
N GLU A 256 14.00 -1.80 23.24
CA GLU A 256 12.69 -1.19 23.48
C GLU A 256 12.76 -0.15 24.61
N GLN A 257 13.42 -0.47 25.72
CA GLN A 257 13.63 0.43 26.86
C GLN A 257 14.40 1.69 26.43
N PHE A 258 15.45 1.52 25.62
CA PHE A 258 16.22 2.63 25.08
C PHE A 258 15.41 3.49 24.10
N ALA A 259 14.60 2.86 23.22
CA ALA A 259 13.73 3.59 22.30
C ALA A 259 12.67 4.42 23.05
N GLN A 260 12.08 3.89 24.12
CA GLN A 260 11.18 4.64 25.01
C GLN A 260 11.90 5.83 25.67
N GLN A 261 13.10 5.62 26.20
CA GLN A 261 13.93 6.68 26.79
C GLN A 261 14.30 7.77 25.78
N ALA A 262 14.64 7.37 24.54
CA ALA A 262 14.97 8.29 23.46
C ALA A 262 13.74 9.11 23.04
N ALA A 263 12.58 8.47 22.88
CA ALA A 263 11.32 9.14 22.58
C ALA A 263 10.89 10.15 23.67
N GLN A 264 11.16 9.87 24.94
CA GLN A 264 10.90 10.80 26.04
C GLN A 264 11.85 12.01 26.03
N ARG A 265 13.14 11.82 25.69
CA ARG A 265 14.14 12.90 25.62
C ARG A 265 14.04 13.74 24.35
N TYR A 266 13.59 13.15 23.25
CA TYR A 266 13.41 13.82 21.97
C TYR A 266 12.12 13.33 21.29
N PRO A 267 10.95 13.87 21.68
CA PRO A 267 9.68 13.50 21.05
C PRO A 267 9.64 13.95 19.59
N LEU A 268 9.78 13.00 18.66
CA LEU A 268 9.76 13.22 17.21
C LEU A 268 8.57 12.44 16.61
N LEU A 269 7.82 13.08 15.72
CA LEU A 269 6.66 12.48 15.03
C LEU A 269 6.88 12.42 13.52
N ARG A 270 6.87 11.23 12.92
CA ARG A 270 6.97 11.02 11.47
C ARG A 270 5.57 10.83 10.87
N VAL A 271 5.14 11.75 10.01
CA VAL A 271 3.81 11.77 9.40
C VAL A 271 3.90 11.43 7.92
N GLY A 272 3.31 10.29 7.53
CA GLY A 272 3.09 9.95 6.13
C GLY A 272 1.98 10.81 5.54
N VAL A 273 2.31 11.66 4.57
CA VAL A 273 1.37 12.61 3.95
C VAL A 273 1.02 12.23 2.52
N SER A 274 -0.25 12.38 2.16
CA SER A 274 -0.75 12.15 0.80
C SER A 274 -0.71 13.42 -0.07
N GLN A 275 -0.44 14.57 0.54
CA GLN A 275 -0.18 15.86 -0.11
C GLN A 275 0.87 16.63 0.69
N VAL A 276 1.90 17.14 0.01
CA VAL A 276 2.91 18.06 0.58
C VAL A 276 2.36 19.49 0.50
N SER A 277 2.61 20.31 1.53
CA SER A 277 2.24 21.73 1.48
C SER A 277 3.23 22.49 0.60
N GLY A 278 2.73 23.23 -0.39
CA GLY A 278 3.55 24.19 -1.14
C GLY A 278 3.88 25.40 -0.27
N SER A 279 5.07 25.99 -0.48
CA SER A 279 5.65 27.03 0.38
C SER A 279 5.01 28.43 0.26
N SER A 280 3.84 28.57 -0.39
CA SER A 280 3.21 29.88 -0.61
C SER A 280 2.11 30.16 0.41
N ILE A 281 2.29 31.24 1.17
CA ILE A 281 1.31 31.75 2.14
C ILE A 281 0.06 32.34 1.45
N ALA A 282 0.14 32.63 0.14
CA ALA A 282 -0.84 33.43 -0.58
C ALA A 282 -1.91 32.65 -1.39
N ASP A 283 -2.07 31.33 -1.26
CA ASP A 283 -3.13 30.61 -1.99
C ASP A 283 -4.52 30.84 -1.36
N PRO A 284 -5.47 31.54 -2.04
CA PRO A 284 -6.83 31.73 -1.51
C PRO A 284 -7.63 30.42 -1.37
N ARG A 285 -7.11 29.29 -1.86
CA ARG A 285 -7.71 27.95 -1.70
C ARG A 285 -7.23 27.19 -0.45
N ARG A 286 -6.49 27.84 0.46
CA ARG A 286 -6.02 27.26 1.74
C ARG A 286 -7.10 26.45 2.48
N ALA A 287 -8.34 26.93 2.56
CA ALA A 287 -9.46 26.24 3.20
C ALA A 287 -9.87 24.89 2.55
N TYR A 288 -9.57 24.70 1.26
CA TYR A 288 -9.96 23.51 0.49
C TYR A 288 -8.82 22.49 0.32
N ASN A 289 -7.56 22.91 0.53
CA ASN A 289 -6.39 22.06 0.45
C ASN A 289 -6.15 21.33 1.80
N TRP A 290 -5.98 20.00 1.79
CA TRP A 290 -5.76 19.23 3.02
C TRP A 290 -4.38 19.48 3.62
N ALA A 291 -3.34 19.57 2.79
CA ALA A 291 -1.99 19.91 3.26
C ALA A 291 -1.99 21.29 3.91
N ALA A 292 -2.54 22.30 3.22
CA ALA A 292 -2.59 23.66 3.73
C ALA A 292 -3.33 23.78 5.07
N ARG A 293 -4.48 23.10 5.25
CA ARG A 293 -5.20 23.10 6.54
C ARG A 293 -4.43 22.39 7.67
N ARG A 294 -3.64 21.37 7.35
CA ARG A 294 -2.79 20.66 8.31
C ARG A 294 -1.63 21.54 8.76
N THR A 295 -0.92 22.14 7.80
CA THR A 295 0.25 22.98 8.06
C THR A 295 -0.13 24.32 8.68
N GLU A 296 -1.29 24.87 8.31
CA GLU A 296 -1.85 26.06 8.95
C GLU A 296 -1.93 25.90 10.49
N ARG A 297 -2.47 24.80 11.04
CA ARG A 297 -2.53 24.60 12.50
C ARG A 297 -1.19 24.27 13.16
N LEU A 298 -0.16 23.88 12.39
CA LEU A 298 1.20 23.69 12.90
C LEU A 298 1.94 25.04 12.98
N GLU A 299 1.77 25.90 11.97
CA GLU A 299 2.49 27.17 11.85
C GLU A 299 1.73 28.35 12.50
N HIS A 300 0.39 28.32 12.55
CA HIS A 300 -0.46 29.45 12.96
C HIS A 300 -1.67 28.99 13.80
N ARG A 301 -1.86 29.56 14.99
CA ARG A 301 -3.12 29.38 15.76
C ARG A 301 -4.14 30.46 15.36
N LYS A 302 -5.43 30.12 15.44
CA LYS A 302 -6.54 31.04 15.15
C LYS A 302 -7.23 31.46 16.43
N VAL A 303 -7.78 32.68 16.51
CA VAL A 303 -8.48 33.18 17.73
C VAL A 303 -9.52 32.16 18.21
N PHE A 304 -10.29 31.62 17.26
CA PHE A 304 -11.17 30.46 17.46
C PHE A 304 -10.81 29.30 16.53
N GLU A 305 -10.87 28.08 17.07
CA GLU A 305 -10.72 26.84 16.30
C GLU A 305 -11.90 25.91 16.51
N LEU A 306 -12.33 25.24 15.43
CA LEU A 306 -13.41 24.26 15.50
C LEU A 306 -12.96 23.03 16.30
N ARG A 307 -13.54 22.87 17.49
CA ARG A 307 -13.28 21.74 18.37
C ARG A 307 -14.07 20.52 17.93
N GLY A 308 -15.33 20.70 17.56
CA GLY A 308 -16.25 19.65 17.17
C GLY A 308 -17.63 20.20 16.80
N VAL A 309 -18.66 19.38 16.97
CA VAL A 309 -20.07 19.74 16.73
C VAL A 309 -20.91 19.11 17.85
N THR A 310 -21.81 19.89 18.43
CA THR A 310 -22.80 19.49 19.45
C THR A 310 -24.21 19.64 18.88
N ALA A 311 -25.24 19.32 19.67
CA ALA A 311 -26.64 19.51 19.26
C ALA A 311 -26.95 20.95 18.79
N ASP A 312 -26.23 21.94 19.32
CA ASP A 312 -26.34 23.36 18.95
C ASP A 312 -25.44 23.74 17.74
N GLY A 313 -24.97 22.76 16.97
CA GLY A 313 -24.08 22.95 15.83
C GLY A 313 -22.60 23.05 16.21
N ALA A 314 -21.83 23.87 15.47
CA ALA A 314 -20.39 23.92 15.60
C ALA A 314 -19.89 24.44 16.96
N ASP A 315 -18.98 23.70 17.59
CA ASP A 315 -18.32 23.99 18.87
C ASP A 315 -16.89 24.51 18.63
N TYR A 316 -16.53 25.61 19.30
CA TYR A 316 -15.29 26.35 19.06
C TYR A 316 -14.49 26.57 20.35
N GLU A 317 -13.22 26.23 20.32
CA GLU A 317 -12.26 26.62 21.37
C GLU A 317 -11.72 28.03 21.10
N CYS A 318 -11.65 28.87 22.14
CA CYS A 318 -10.95 30.15 22.09
C CYS A 318 -9.48 29.91 22.43
N THR A 319 -8.55 30.03 21.47
CA THR A 319 -7.15 29.61 21.72
C THR A 319 -6.38 30.59 22.61
N VAL A 320 -6.90 31.81 22.78
CA VAL A 320 -6.31 32.86 23.62
C VAL A 320 -6.91 32.90 25.03
N GLY A 321 -7.84 32.00 25.37
CA GLY A 321 -8.48 31.98 26.69
C GLY A 321 -9.86 31.33 26.69
N THR A 322 -10.86 32.06 27.16
CA THR A 322 -12.27 31.62 27.19
C THR A 322 -13.18 32.62 26.51
N ALA A 323 -14.34 32.17 26.04
CA ALA A 323 -15.31 33.00 25.36
C ALA A 323 -16.74 32.64 25.79
N THR A 324 -17.56 33.66 26.04
CA THR A 324 -18.97 33.52 26.44
C THR A 324 -19.84 34.35 25.50
N LEU A 325 -20.70 33.68 24.74
CA LEU A 325 -21.76 34.32 23.95
C LEU A 325 -22.96 34.55 24.88
N ALA A 326 -23.56 35.74 24.87
CA ALA A 326 -24.79 36.01 25.61
C ALA A 326 -26.00 35.30 24.98
N ASP A 327 -27.02 35.00 25.78
CA ASP A 327 -28.21 34.25 25.37
C ASP A 327 -29.01 34.95 24.24
N ASP A 328 -28.95 36.29 24.16
CA ASP A 328 -29.57 37.07 23.09
C ASP A 328 -28.74 37.11 21.79
N ALA A 329 -27.55 36.50 21.81
CA ALA A 329 -26.54 36.46 20.77
C ALA A 329 -26.06 37.84 20.26
N LYS A 330 -26.27 38.93 21.02
CA LYS A 330 -25.83 40.29 20.66
C LYS A 330 -24.49 40.69 21.29
N SER A 331 -23.93 39.90 22.19
CA SER A 331 -22.60 40.18 22.74
C SER A 331 -21.77 38.93 22.96
N LEU A 332 -20.46 39.04 22.74
CA LEU A 332 -19.45 38.02 22.98
C LEU A 332 -18.39 38.60 23.92
N GLN A 333 -18.20 37.97 25.08
CA GLN A 333 -17.12 38.31 26.00
C GLN A 333 -15.96 37.34 25.78
N LEU A 334 -14.75 37.87 25.57
CA LEU A 334 -13.50 37.11 25.58
C LEU A 334 -12.76 37.42 26.88
N LYS A 335 -12.30 36.37 27.57
CA LYS A 335 -11.41 36.49 28.72
C LYS A 335 -10.11 35.77 28.41
N ILE A 336 -9.05 36.56 28.23
CA ILE A 336 -7.73 36.13 27.78
C ILE A 336 -7.01 35.43 28.94
N ALA A 337 -6.37 34.30 28.63
CA ALA A 337 -5.54 33.58 29.57
C ALA A 337 -4.16 34.26 29.71
N PRO A 338 -3.57 34.29 30.91
CA PRO A 338 -2.16 34.63 31.04
C PRO A 338 -1.30 33.62 30.27
N ALA A 339 -0.29 34.10 29.54
CA ALA A 339 0.62 33.22 28.81
C ALA A 339 1.42 32.32 29.78
N ALA A 340 1.54 31.03 29.45
CA ALA A 340 2.35 30.10 30.25
C ALA A 340 3.85 30.31 30.04
N THR A 341 4.23 30.74 28.83
CA THR A 341 5.59 31.09 28.40
C THR A 341 5.54 32.23 27.38
N GLY A 342 6.65 32.95 27.18
CA GLY A 342 6.71 34.04 26.20
C GLY A 342 5.93 35.31 26.59
N PRO A 343 5.77 36.28 25.67
CA PRO A 343 5.06 37.54 25.93
C PRO A 343 3.54 37.32 26.04
N ALA A 344 2.93 37.93 27.07
CA ALA A 344 1.49 37.85 27.28
C ALA A 344 0.69 38.66 26.25
N LEU A 345 -0.40 38.08 25.75
CA LEU A 345 -1.36 38.78 24.91
C LEU A 345 -2.28 39.63 25.80
N GLY A 346 -2.36 40.93 25.53
CA GLY A 346 -3.24 41.85 26.25
C GLY A 346 -4.58 42.08 25.53
N ALA A 347 -5.62 42.43 26.29
CA ALA A 347 -6.94 42.74 25.74
C ALA A 347 -6.95 43.90 24.75
N SER A 348 -6.05 44.88 24.90
CA SER A 348 -5.86 45.96 23.92
C SER A 348 -5.43 45.46 22.54
N TYR A 349 -4.55 44.44 22.46
CA TYR A 349 -4.12 43.86 21.19
C TYR A 349 -5.27 43.11 20.52
N VAL A 350 -5.99 42.25 21.26
CA VAL A 350 -7.18 41.53 20.77
C VAL A 350 -8.27 42.51 20.34
N ALA A 351 -8.46 43.61 21.06
CA ALA A 351 -9.43 44.64 20.67
C ALA A 351 -9.02 45.40 19.40
N GLN A 352 -7.75 45.81 19.28
CA GLN A 352 -7.24 46.46 18.07
C GLN A 352 -7.38 45.53 16.85
N MET A 353 -6.98 44.27 16.99
CA MET A 353 -7.20 43.20 16.01
C MET A 353 -8.65 43.15 15.51
N LEU A 354 -9.63 43.17 16.43
CA LEU A 354 -11.05 43.10 16.07
C LEU A 354 -11.56 44.38 15.38
N LEU A 355 -10.90 45.52 15.60
CA LEU A 355 -11.17 46.77 14.88
C LEU A 355 -10.49 46.78 13.50
N ASP A 356 -9.27 46.25 13.39
CA ASP A 356 -8.53 46.14 12.13
C ASP A 356 -9.21 45.18 11.14
N LEU A 357 -9.90 44.14 11.64
CA LEU A 357 -10.78 43.29 10.81
C LEU A 357 -12.02 44.04 10.27
N ALA A 358 -12.37 45.19 10.86
CA ALA A 358 -13.57 45.98 10.51
C ALA A 358 -13.28 47.29 9.76
N ASP A 359 -12.03 47.76 9.70
CA ASP A 359 -11.62 48.94 8.94
C ASP A 359 -11.36 48.56 7.47
N GLU A 360 -12.14 49.14 6.54
CA GLU A 360 -12.02 48.92 5.09
C GLU A 360 -10.62 49.26 4.51
N ARG A 361 -9.80 50.01 5.24
CA ARG A 361 -8.44 50.41 4.86
C ARG A 361 -7.38 49.41 5.33
N SER A 362 -7.75 48.44 6.17
CA SER A 362 -6.85 47.42 6.69
C SER A 362 -6.56 46.34 5.65
N SER A 363 -5.30 45.86 5.60
CA SER A 363 -4.93 44.65 4.85
C SER A 363 -5.62 43.37 5.36
N HIS A 364 -6.28 43.44 6.51
CA HIS A 364 -6.97 42.33 7.16
C HIS A 364 -8.49 42.50 7.19
N PHE A 365 -9.03 43.47 6.43
CA PHE A 365 -10.47 43.74 6.38
C PHE A 365 -11.30 42.50 6.02
N ALA A 366 -12.33 42.23 6.82
CA ALA A 366 -13.29 41.15 6.62
C ALA A 366 -14.73 41.70 6.64
N SER A 367 -15.35 41.82 5.45
CA SER A 367 -16.72 42.33 5.28
C SER A 367 -17.76 41.61 6.15
N ASP A 368 -17.62 40.29 6.30
CA ASP A 368 -18.52 39.45 7.07
C ASP A 368 -18.44 39.73 8.57
N TRP A 369 -17.30 40.23 9.05
CA TRP A 369 -17.11 40.70 10.42
C TRP A 369 -17.60 42.15 10.58
N ALA A 370 -17.15 43.04 9.71
CA ALA A 370 -17.49 44.47 9.72
C ALA A 370 -19.01 44.71 9.72
N SER A 371 -19.75 43.92 8.93
CA SER A 371 -21.23 43.99 8.82
C SER A 371 -21.99 43.50 10.06
N GLN A 372 -21.30 42.95 11.06
CA GLN A 372 -21.91 42.45 12.31
C GLN A 372 -21.47 43.26 13.52
N LEU A 373 -20.26 43.83 13.50
CA LEU A 373 -19.69 44.54 14.64
C LEU A 373 -20.40 45.87 14.91
N ALA A 374 -20.84 46.09 16.15
CA ALA A 374 -21.33 47.39 16.63
C ALA A 374 -20.31 48.09 17.53
N ARG A 375 -19.62 47.34 18.40
CA ARG A 375 -18.64 47.88 19.35
C ARG A 375 -17.63 46.84 19.80
N VAL A 376 -16.39 47.27 20.02
CA VAL A 376 -15.40 46.57 20.85
C VAL A 376 -15.12 47.45 22.08
N ALA A 377 -14.95 46.82 23.24
CA ALA A 377 -14.54 47.46 24.48
C ALA A 377 -13.54 46.59 25.24
N VAL A 378 -12.68 47.22 26.04
CA VAL A 378 -11.70 46.56 26.92
C VAL A 378 -12.06 46.95 28.36
N PRO A 379 -12.86 46.14 29.09
CA PRO A 379 -13.24 46.45 30.47
C PRO A 379 -12.08 46.37 31.46
N ASP A 380 -11.12 45.48 31.19
CA ASP A 380 -9.91 45.27 31.98
C ASP A 380 -8.77 44.70 31.09
N PRO A 381 -7.51 44.64 31.54
CA PRO A 381 -6.37 44.24 30.72
C PRO A 381 -6.42 42.83 30.10
N LEU A 382 -7.31 41.95 30.57
CA LEU A 382 -7.50 40.58 30.08
C LEU A 382 -8.91 40.30 29.55
N SER A 383 -9.82 41.27 29.55
CA SER A 383 -11.18 41.11 29.01
C SER A 383 -11.42 41.96 27.76
N VAL A 384 -12.05 41.37 26.75
CA VAL A 384 -12.60 42.09 25.59
C VAL A 384 -14.10 41.82 25.53
N ALA A 385 -14.90 42.87 25.46
CA ALA A 385 -16.35 42.80 25.27
C ALA A 385 -16.70 43.26 23.85
N ILE A 386 -17.40 42.41 23.11
CA ILE A 386 -17.82 42.65 21.74
C ILE A 386 -19.35 42.78 21.74
N THR A 387 -19.87 43.78 21.03
CA THR A 387 -21.31 43.96 20.79
C THR A 387 -21.59 43.90 19.29
N PHE A 388 -22.65 43.20 18.90
CA PHE A 388 -23.08 43.04 17.52
C PHE A 388 -24.29 43.94 17.20
N GLN A 389 -24.42 44.35 15.93
CA GLN A 389 -25.54 45.17 15.44
C GLN A 389 -26.87 44.41 15.46
N ARG A 390 -26.79 43.07 15.39
CA ARG A 390 -27.90 42.12 15.36
C ARG A 390 -27.46 40.81 16.01
N PRO A 391 -28.37 39.93 16.46
CA PRO A 391 -28.01 38.61 16.99
C PRO A 391 -27.17 37.80 15.98
N VAL A 392 -26.03 37.27 16.43
CA VAL A 392 -25.13 36.41 15.63
C VAL A 392 -24.98 35.07 16.35
N LEU A 393 -25.49 33.99 15.76
CA LEU A 393 -25.54 32.68 16.44
C LEU A 393 -24.17 32.04 16.70
N ARG A 394 -23.19 32.24 15.81
CA ARG A 394 -21.84 31.65 15.88
C ARG A 394 -20.74 32.64 15.43
N PRO A 395 -20.55 33.78 16.13
CA PRO A 395 -19.50 34.76 15.79
C PRO A 395 -18.09 34.17 15.86
N GLN A 396 -17.88 33.09 16.64
CA GLN A 396 -16.64 32.33 16.70
C GLN A 396 -16.21 31.80 15.32
N ALA A 397 -17.17 31.47 14.44
CA ALA A 397 -16.88 30.99 13.09
C ALA A 397 -16.25 32.09 12.20
N ILE A 398 -16.71 33.34 12.36
CA ILE A 398 -16.17 34.51 11.64
C ILE A 398 -14.79 34.87 12.20
N LEU A 399 -14.60 34.70 13.51
CA LEU A 399 -13.32 34.92 14.21
C LEU A 399 -12.35 33.73 14.12
N GLY A 400 -12.51 32.85 13.12
CA GLY A 400 -11.53 31.80 12.76
C GLY A 400 -10.28 32.33 12.06
N VAL A 401 -9.80 33.52 12.42
CA VAL A 401 -8.69 34.24 11.77
C VAL A 401 -7.35 33.91 12.45
N PRO A 402 -6.25 33.69 11.70
CA PRO A 402 -4.92 33.45 12.27
C PRO A 402 -4.41 34.61 13.11
N LEU A 403 -3.84 34.34 14.29
CA LEU A 403 -3.37 35.35 15.25
C LEU A 403 -2.18 36.17 14.74
N ASP A 404 -1.37 35.61 13.85
CA ASP A 404 -0.21 36.26 13.25
C ASP A 404 -0.57 37.32 12.21
N GLN A 405 -1.78 37.25 11.63
CA GLN A 405 -2.30 38.28 10.73
C GLN A 405 -2.78 39.53 11.47
N ILE A 406 -2.78 39.53 12.81
CA ILE A 406 -3.49 40.55 13.60
C ILE A 406 -2.78 40.91 14.92
N ALA A 407 -1.53 40.47 15.08
CA ALA A 407 -0.68 40.82 16.21
C ALA A 407 0.66 41.41 15.72
N ALA A 408 1.28 42.27 16.53
CA ALA A 408 2.65 42.72 16.28
C ALA A 408 3.59 41.50 16.14
N SER A 409 4.61 41.59 15.27
CA SER A 409 5.42 40.44 14.84
C SER A 409 6.02 39.59 15.97
N THR A 410 6.34 40.21 17.12
CA THR A 410 6.82 39.54 18.33
C THR A 410 5.74 38.71 19.04
N LEU A 411 4.49 39.20 19.08
CA LEU A 411 3.34 38.46 19.61
C LEU A 411 2.86 37.39 18.63
N ALA A 412 2.88 37.67 17.32
CA ALA A 412 2.60 36.69 16.27
C ALA A 412 3.49 35.44 16.44
N HIS A 413 4.79 35.64 16.68
CA HIS A 413 5.72 34.56 16.94
C HIS A 413 5.40 33.77 18.22
N ALA A 414 4.95 34.41 19.30
CA ALA A 414 4.59 33.74 20.54
C ALA A 414 3.37 32.79 20.40
N TYR A 415 2.54 32.97 19.37
CA TYR A 415 1.38 32.11 19.08
C TYR A 415 1.58 31.18 17.87
N GLN A 416 2.79 31.13 17.30
CA GLN A 416 3.24 30.13 16.32
C GLN A 416 3.70 28.85 17.04
N PRO A 417 3.03 27.69 16.88
CA PRO A 417 3.41 26.45 17.58
C PRO A 417 4.70 25.82 17.06
N TYR A 418 4.87 25.81 15.74
CA TYR A 418 6.04 25.28 15.04
C TYR A 418 6.57 26.27 14.00
N GLN A 419 7.89 26.28 13.86
CA GLN A 419 8.59 26.92 12.76
C GLN A 419 8.84 25.88 11.68
N ALA A 420 8.35 26.12 10.46
CA ALA A 420 8.70 25.30 9.30
C ALA A 420 10.16 25.56 8.90
N GLN A 421 10.90 24.48 8.60
CA GLN A 421 12.26 24.50 8.10
C GLN A 421 12.32 23.71 6.78
N ASP A 422 13.06 24.24 5.81
CA ASP A 422 13.38 23.52 4.59
C ASP A 422 14.40 22.42 4.91
N VAL A 423 14.13 21.22 4.40
CA VAL A 423 14.89 20.00 4.70
C VAL A 423 16.28 20.11 4.08
N SER A 424 17.32 19.73 4.82
CA SER A 424 18.70 19.78 4.31
C SER A 424 18.92 18.83 3.13
N ALA A 425 19.85 19.17 2.23
CA ALA A 425 20.16 18.32 1.06
C ALA A 425 20.63 16.90 1.44
N ALA A 426 21.18 16.72 2.64
CA ALA A 426 21.54 15.40 3.16
C ALA A 426 20.30 14.57 3.55
N GLU A 427 19.29 15.20 4.16
CA GLU A 427 18.04 14.54 4.57
C GLU A 427 17.06 14.31 3.42
N ALA A 428 17.21 15.01 2.29
CA ALA A 428 16.46 14.73 1.06
C ALA A 428 16.61 13.27 0.58
N THR A 429 17.71 12.59 0.94
CA THR A 429 17.88 11.14 0.70
C THR A 429 16.90 10.25 1.48
N THR A 430 16.31 10.76 2.57
CA THR A 430 15.38 10.04 3.46
C THR A 430 13.90 10.30 3.14
N GLN A 431 13.61 10.87 1.96
CA GLN A 431 12.27 11.24 1.47
C GLN A 431 11.54 12.33 2.29
N VAL A 432 12.10 12.89 3.36
CA VAL A 432 11.45 13.98 4.12
C VAL A 432 11.26 15.21 3.24
N THR A 433 10.05 15.77 3.26
CA THR A 433 9.67 16.94 2.44
C THR A 433 9.47 18.23 3.21
N ARG A 434 9.16 18.16 4.51
CA ARG A 434 9.06 19.35 5.37
C ARG A 434 9.33 18.98 6.82
N GLN A 435 10.04 19.86 7.53
CA GLN A 435 10.38 19.73 8.94
C GLN A 435 9.71 20.86 9.72
N TYR A 436 9.15 20.55 10.89
CA TYR A 436 8.52 21.52 11.78
C TYR A 436 9.17 21.40 13.16
N MET A 437 9.91 22.44 13.56
CA MET A 437 10.56 22.51 14.86
C MET A 437 9.69 23.25 15.86
N ILE A 438 9.53 22.69 17.07
CA ILE A 438 8.72 23.34 18.11
C ILE A 438 9.28 24.72 18.44
N ASN A 439 8.40 25.71 18.53
CA ASN A 439 8.76 27.03 19.01
C ASN A 439 8.87 27.01 20.54
N SER A 440 10.06 27.24 21.07
CA SER A 440 10.32 27.27 22.52
C SER A 440 9.66 28.45 23.24
N GLN A 441 9.16 29.45 22.50
CA GLN A 441 8.42 30.61 23.02
C GLN A 441 6.90 30.50 22.83
N TYR A 442 6.40 29.33 22.39
CA TYR A 442 4.98 29.14 22.13
C TYR A 442 4.13 29.21 23.42
N ALA A 443 3.31 30.25 23.53
CA ALA A 443 2.60 30.62 24.75
C ALA A 443 1.65 29.55 25.30
N ASN A 444 1.16 28.65 24.43
CA ASN A 444 0.27 27.53 24.75
C ASN A 444 0.96 26.16 24.66
N GLY A 445 2.30 26.12 24.73
CA GLY A 445 3.08 24.87 24.63
C GLY A 445 2.82 23.90 25.79
N THR A 446 2.92 22.59 25.51
CA THR A 446 2.77 21.53 26.52
C THR A 446 4.00 20.64 26.60
N VAL A 447 4.29 20.09 27.79
CA VAL A 447 5.46 19.22 28.04
C VAL A 447 5.49 17.96 27.14
N THR A 448 4.31 17.50 26.71
CA THR A 448 4.13 16.34 25.82
C THR A 448 4.10 16.69 24.33
N GLN A 449 4.27 17.97 23.96
CA GLN A 449 4.23 18.39 22.57
C GLN A 449 5.46 17.87 21.80
N PRO A 450 5.30 17.27 20.59
CA PRO A 450 6.43 16.85 19.78
C PRO A 450 7.41 17.99 19.54
N ARG A 451 8.70 17.74 19.78
CA ARG A 451 9.79 18.69 19.54
C ARG A 451 10.07 18.89 18.05
N GLU A 452 9.81 17.86 17.27
CA GLU A 452 9.96 17.83 15.82
C GLU A 452 8.82 17.05 15.18
N VAL A 453 8.26 17.57 14.09
CA VAL A 453 7.32 16.85 13.21
C VAL A 453 7.89 16.81 11.81
N LEU A 454 7.89 15.62 11.19
CA LEU A 454 8.43 15.38 9.85
C LEU A 454 7.32 14.94 8.90
N GLU A 455 7.18 15.62 7.76
CA GLU A 455 6.27 15.22 6.68
C GLU A 455 7.02 14.39 5.63
N ILE A 456 6.61 13.13 5.48
CA ILE A 456 7.17 12.17 4.53
C ILE A 456 6.09 11.86 3.47
N PRO A 457 6.31 12.14 2.18
CA PRO A 457 5.30 11.99 1.14
C PRO A 457 5.03 10.52 0.85
N THR A 458 3.80 10.22 0.47
CA THR A 458 3.36 8.88 0.09
C THR A 458 2.92 8.87 -1.36
N THR A 459 3.44 7.93 -2.14
CA THR A 459 3.19 7.85 -3.60
C THR A 459 1.85 7.19 -3.95
N SER A 460 1.28 6.42 -3.02
CA SER A 460 0.00 5.71 -3.17
C SER A 460 -0.55 5.31 -1.80
N PRO A 461 -1.86 5.02 -1.67
CA PRO A 461 -2.43 4.49 -0.43
C PRO A 461 -1.74 3.21 0.06
N GLN A 462 -1.38 2.32 -0.85
CA GLN A 462 -0.70 1.07 -0.52
C GLN A 462 0.74 1.33 -0.04
N HIS A 463 1.42 2.36 -0.58
CA HIS A 463 2.71 2.80 -0.06
C HIS A 463 2.56 3.35 1.36
N ALA A 464 1.60 4.23 1.60
CA ALA A 464 1.32 4.81 2.92
C ALA A 464 1.07 3.72 3.99
N VAL A 465 0.20 2.76 3.69
CA VAL A 465 -0.09 1.63 4.60
C VAL A 465 1.13 0.73 4.82
N ARG A 466 1.96 0.49 3.79
CA ARG A 466 3.23 -0.25 3.97
C ARG A 466 4.18 0.49 4.90
N MET A 467 4.37 1.80 4.72
CA MET A 467 5.23 2.62 5.58
C MET A 467 4.78 2.58 7.05
N LEU A 468 3.47 2.70 7.30
CA LEU A 468 2.91 2.59 8.66
C LEU A 468 3.13 1.19 9.25
N ARG A 469 2.90 0.12 8.48
CA ARG A 469 3.13 -1.27 8.94
C ARG A 469 4.62 -1.59 9.19
N ARG A 470 5.53 -0.91 8.51
CA ARG A 470 6.99 -1.03 8.69
C ARG A 470 7.53 -0.22 9.87
N GLY A 471 6.81 0.82 10.29
CA GLY A 471 7.30 1.80 11.26
C GLY A 471 8.15 2.92 10.63
N ASP A 472 8.09 3.07 9.29
CA ASP A 472 8.76 4.15 8.57
C ASP A 472 8.13 5.53 8.89
N VAL A 473 6.85 5.51 9.31
CA VAL A 473 6.05 6.63 9.81
C VAL A 473 5.25 6.19 11.04
N ASP A 474 4.94 7.13 11.93
CA ASP A 474 4.16 6.92 13.16
C ASP A 474 2.66 7.17 12.95
N LEU A 475 2.33 8.04 12.00
CA LEU A 475 0.97 8.48 11.71
C LEU A 475 0.81 8.66 10.19
N LEU A 476 -0.39 8.37 9.67
CA LEU A 476 -0.78 8.71 8.31
C LEU A 476 -1.78 9.88 8.34
N ASP A 477 -1.60 10.86 7.45
CA ASP A 477 -2.56 11.96 7.32
C ASP A 477 -3.93 11.44 6.91
N ARG A 478 -3.98 10.48 5.98
CA ARG A 478 -5.21 9.86 5.52
C ARG A 478 -4.99 8.39 5.19
N VAL A 479 -6.00 7.60 5.47
CA VAL A 479 -6.12 6.21 5.05
C VAL A 479 -7.16 6.14 3.94
N PHE A 480 -6.89 5.40 2.87
CA PHE A 480 -7.89 5.19 1.81
C PHE A 480 -9.05 4.33 2.35
N PRO A 481 -10.33 4.69 2.10
CA PRO A 481 -11.46 4.09 2.82
C PRO A 481 -11.52 2.56 2.79
N ALA A 482 -11.16 1.91 1.68
CA ALA A 482 -11.12 0.45 1.58
C ALA A 482 -10.14 -0.24 2.57
N GLU A 483 -9.06 0.43 2.97
CA GLU A 483 -8.03 -0.11 3.89
C GLU A 483 -8.44 0.00 5.38
N VAL A 484 -9.42 0.85 5.72
CA VAL A 484 -9.81 1.17 7.11
C VAL A 484 -10.21 -0.08 7.90
N ASN A 485 -11.01 -0.96 7.30
CA ASN A 485 -11.48 -2.20 7.94
C ASN A 485 -10.39 -3.29 8.00
N ALA A 486 -9.33 -3.21 7.18
CA ALA A 486 -8.16 -4.08 7.32
C ALA A 486 -7.32 -3.63 8.52
N LEU A 487 -6.94 -2.35 8.56
CA LEU A 487 -6.11 -1.77 9.64
C LEU A 487 -6.76 -1.90 11.02
N ARG A 488 -8.08 -1.73 11.12
CA ARG A 488 -8.81 -1.94 12.39
C ARG A 488 -8.75 -3.39 12.87
N ARG A 489 -8.81 -4.38 11.97
CA ARG A 489 -8.72 -5.81 12.32
C ARG A 489 -7.32 -6.24 12.75
N GLU A 490 -6.28 -5.50 12.36
CA GLU A 490 -4.90 -5.78 12.81
C GLU A 490 -4.69 -5.49 14.30
N GLY A 491 -5.56 -4.69 14.94
CA GLY A 491 -5.53 -4.39 16.38
C GLY A 491 -4.33 -3.54 16.86
N LYS A 492 -3.34 -3.30 16.00
CA LYS A 492 -2.11 -2.57 16.29
C LYS A 492 -2.18 -1.07 16.00
N PHE A 493 -3.22 -0.61 15.29
CA PHE A 493 -3.37 0.77 14.83
C PHE A 493 -4.67 1.40 15.33
N ALA A 494 -4.57 2.61 15.87
CA ALA A 494 -5.74 3.44 16.17
C ALA A 494 -6.24 4.13 14.88
N VAL A 495 -7.42 3.75 14.39
CA VAL A 495 -8.00 4.30 13.14
C VAL A 495 -9.28 5.07 13.42
N THR A 496 -9.14 6.39 13.57
CA THR A 496 -10.25 7.33 13.83
C THR A 496 -10.77 7.99 12.57
N ALA A 497 -12.00 8.52 12.62
CA ALA A 497 -12.55 9.36 11.58
C ALA A 497 -12.14 10.82 11.79
N TYR A 498 -12.06 11.60 10.70
CA TYR A 498 -11.96 13.05 10.78
C TYR A 498 -13.27 13.64 11.33
N ARG A 499 -13.17 14.69 12.17
CA ARG A 499 -14.33 15.36 12.79
C ARG A 499 -15.31 15.96 11.78
N LEU A 500 -14.79 16.39 10.63
CA LEU A 500 -15.59 16.89 9.52
C LEU A 500 -15.58 15.86 8.38
N PRO A 501 -16.75 15.49 7.83
CA PRO A 501 -16.82 14.62 6.67
C PRO A 501 -16.25 15.31 5.42
N THR A 502 -15.75 14.51 4.47
CA THR A 502 -15.35 15.02 3.15
C THR A 502 -16.51 14.86 2.17
N LEU A 503 -16.93 15.97 1.56
CA LEU A 503 -17.97 15.97 0.52
C LEU A 503 -17.33 15.89 -0.86
N HIS A 504 -17.75 14.90 -1.65
CA HIS A 504 -17.38 14.77 -3.06
C HIS A 504 -18.56 15.18 -3.94
N LEU A 505 -18.45 16.32 -4.64
CA LEU A 505 -19.50 16.84 -5.51
C LEU A 505 -18.96 17.32 -6.87
N LEU A 506 -19.86 17.39 -7.86
CA LEU A 506 -19.63 18.10 -9.11
C LEU A 506 -20.33 19.46 -9.02
N VAL A 507 -19.56 20.55 -9.09
CA VAL A 507 -20.10 21.92 -9.14
C VAL A 507 -20.34 22.30 -10.60
N PRO A 508 -21.60 22.48 -11.05
CA PRO A 508 -21.87 22.86 -12.44
C PRO A 508 -21.53 24.34 -12.67
N ASN A 509 -20.76 24.64 -13.71
CA ASN A 509 -20.59 26.02 -14.17
C ASN A 509 -21.82 26.44 -14.99
N ASN A 510 -22.76 27.14 -14.34
CA ASN A 510 -24.00 27.61 -14.95
C ASN A 510 -23.81 28.61 -16.12
N GLN A 511 -22.60 29.13 -16.36
CA GLN A 511 -22.30 30.02 -17.49
C GLN A 511 -22.07 29.27 -18.82
N ARG A 512 -22.09 27.93 -18.83
CA ARG A 512 -21.97 27.10 -20.05
C ARG A 512 -23.33 26.57 -20.45
N SER A 513 -23.72 26.67 -21.73
CA SER A 513 -25.10 26.39 -22.21
C SER A 513 -25.72 25.10 -21.65
N TYR A 514 -25.02 23.96 -21.77
CA TYR A 514 -25.47 22.69 -21.21
C TYR A 514 -25.56 22.69 -19.68
N LEU A 515 -24.54 23.18 -18.97
CA LEU A 515 -24.53 23.18 -17.51
C LEU A 515 -25.46 24.25 -16.90
N GLY A 516 -25.81 25.30 -17.65
CA GLY A 516 -26.84 26.29 -17.30
C GLY A 516 -28.27 25.75 -17.47
N ASN A 517 -28.49 24.84 -18.42
CA ASN A 517 -29.78 24.16 -18.60
C ASN A 517 -30.11 23.20 -17.42
N ARG A 518 -31.30 23.36 -16.83
CA ARG A 518 -31.75 22.56 -15.66
C ARG A 518 -32.00 21.09 -16.02
N VAL A 519 -32.53 20.81 -17.21
CA VAL A 519 -32.85 19.45 -17.67
C VAL A 519 -31.57 18.65 -17.90
N PHE A 520 -30.53 19.26 -18.49
CA PHE A 520 -29.22 18.64 -18.66
C PHE A 520 -28.55 18.33 -17.31
N ARG A 521 -28.53 19.29 -16.37
CA ARG A 521 -28.02 19.02 -15.01
C ARG A 521 -28.76 17.86 -14.33
N ARG A 522 -30.08 17.77 -14.52
CA ARG A 522 -30.89 16.66 -14.02
C ARG A 522 -30.51 15.33 -14.72
N ALA A 523 -30.26 15.36 -16.03
CA ALA A 523 -29.84 14.19 -16.80
C ALA A 523 -28.52 13.59 -16.27
N LEU A 524 -27.53 14.43 -15.95
CA LEU A 524 -26.25 14.00 -15.39
C LEU A 524 -26.43 13.21 -14.07
N LEU A 525 -27.38 13.59 -13.22
CA LEU A 525 -27.61 12.90 -11.94
C LEU A 525 -28.16 11.47 -12.11
N TYR A 526 -28.89 11.20 -13.20
CA TYR A 526 -29.33 9.86 -13.57
C TYR A 526 -28.30 9.10 -14.41
N ALA A 527 -27.39 9.81 -15.11
CA ALA A 527 -26.34 9.22 -15.94
C ALA A 527 -25.14 8.68 -15.13
N ILE A 528 -24.93 9.16 -13.90
CA ILE A 528 -23.77 8.82 -13.07
C ILE A 528 -24.20 7.83 -11.98
N ASP A 529 -23.64 6.61 -12.05
CA ASP A 529 -23.83 5.57 -11.03
C ASP A 529 -22.99 5.87 -9.77
N ARG A 530 -23.47 6.83 -8.97
CA ARG A 530 -22.83 7.30 -7.74
C ARG A 530 -22.69 6.19 -6.70
N GLN A 531 -23.63 5.24 -6.65
CA GLN A 531 -23.60 4.13 -5.69
C GLN A 531 -22.48 3.14 -6.04
N LYS A 532 -22.33 2.80 -7.32
CA LYS A 532 -21.23 1.93 -7.78
C LYS A 532 -19.85 2.58 -7.61
N ILE A 533 -19.71 3.88 -7.89
CA ILE A 533 -18.46 4.61 -7.65
C ILE A 533 -18.10 4.53 -6.16
N LEU A 534 -19.05 4.79 -5.26
CA LEU A 534 -18.81 4.69 -3.82
C LEU A 534 -18.45 3.26 -3.39
N GLN A 535 -19.29 2.28 -3.68
CA GLN A 535 -19.12 0.91 -3.20
C GLN A 535 -17.89 0.24 -3.81
N ARG A 536 -17.77 0.24 -5.14
CA ARG A 536 -16.71 -0.51 -5.84
C ARG A 536 -15.39 0.25 -5.84
N ASP A 537 -15.40 1.53 -6.21
CA ASP A 537 -14.19 2.27 -6.56
C ASP A 537 -13.54 2.98 -5.35
N LEU A 538 -14.33 3.36 -4.33
CA LEU A 538 -13.81 4.00 -3.11
C LEU A 538 -13.75 3.06 -1.89
N LEU A 539 -14.74 2.20 -1.71
CA LEU A 539 -14.84 1.30 -0.54
C LEU A 539 -14.33 -0.14 -0.82
N GLY A 540 -14.03 -0.52 -2.06
CA GLY A 540 -13.58 -1.89 -2.38
C GLY A 540 -14.62 -2.96 -2.04
N ASN A 541 -15.91 -2.63 -2.17
CA ASN A 541 -17.10 -3.36 -1.72
C ASN A 541 -17.23 -3.55 -0.20
N ALA A 542 -16.39 -2.91 0.61
CA ALA A 542 -16.60 -2.85 2.06
C ALA A 542 -17.72 -1.88 2.44
N THR A 543 -18.28 -2.06 3.64
CA THR A 543 -19.17 -1.06 4.27
C THR A 543 -18.37 -0.27 5.31
N LEU A 544 -18.57 1.05 5.33
CA LEU A 544 -17.94 1.95 6.30
C LEU A 544 -18.96 3.02 6.72
N GLY A 545 -19.18 3.18 8.03
CA GLY A 545 -20.14 4.15 8.57
C GLY A 545 -19.81 5.58 8.15
N GLY A 546 -20.83 6.37 7.81
CA GLY A 546 -20.70 7.74 7.28
C GLY A 546 -20.38 7.82 5.78
N CYS A 547 -19.95 6.74 5.12
CA CYS A 547 -19.68 6.72 3.68
C CYS A 547 -20.94 6.33 2.90
N GLN A 548 -21.73 7.33 2.47
CA GLN A 548 -22.97 7.12 1.71
C GLN A 548 -23.17 8.17 0.61
N VAL A 549 -23.98 7.83 -0.41
CA VAL A 549 -24.45 8.81 -1.40
C VAL A 549 -25.57 9.63 -0.78
N ILE A 550 -25.53 10.95 -0.96
CA ILE A 550 -26.44 11.90 -0.32
C ILE A 550 -27.21 12.75 -1.35
N SER A 551 -28.30 13.37 -0.93
CA SER A 551 -29.19 14.17 -1.78
C SER A 551 -28.87 15.67 -1.80
N GLY A 552 -28.19 16.19 -0.77
CA GLY A 552 -27.79 17.59 -0.61
C GLY A 552 -26.34 17.76 -0.13
N PRO A 553 -25.90 19.00 0.16
CA PRO A 553 -24.51 19.29 0.55
C PRO A 553 -24.21 19.12 2.05
N PHE A 554 -25.22 18.76 2.86
CA PHE A 554 -25.08 18.60 4.31
C PHE A 554 -24.78 17.15 4.68
N SER A 555 -24.09 16.94 5.80
CA SER A 555 -23.82 15.59 6.31
C SER A 555 -25.11 14.97 6.85
N PRO A 556 -25.46 13.72 6.48
CA PRO A 556 -26.54 12.97 7.13
C PRO A 556 -26.16 12.40 8.51
N GLY A 557 -24.93 12.66 8.98
CA GLY A 557 -24.37 12.01 10.17
C GLY A 557 -23.97 10.55 9.94
N ILE A 558 -23.46 9.92 11.01
CA ILE A 558 -23.15 8.49 11.09
C ILE A 558 -24.26 7.73 11.83
N THR A 559 -24.84 8.34 12.87
CA THR A 559 -25.94 7.80 13.69
C THR A 559 -27.16 8.74 13.65
N SER A 560 -28.32 8.27 14.10
CA SER A 560 -29.57 9.04 14.09
C SER A 560 -29.57 10.26 15.03
N ASP A 561 -28.70 10.24 16.03
CA ASP A 561 -28.46 11.28 17.03
C ASP A 561 -27.19 12.10 16.75
N ASP A 562 -26.51 11.85 15.63
CA ASP A 562 -25.29 12.57 15.27
C ASP A 562 -25.60 14.06 15.03
N PRO A 563 -25.01 14.98 15.81
CA PRO A 563 -25.27 16.42 15.67
C PRO A 563 -24.88 16.96 14.29
N MET A 564 -24.03 16.26 13.52
CA MET A 564 -23.72 16.65 12.14
C MET A 564 -24.91 16.54 11.18
N ALA A 565 -25.95 15.78 11.54
CA ALA A 565 -27.17 15.59 10.75
C ALA A 565 -28.13 16.79 10.78
N TYR A 566 -27.92 17.80 11.64
CA TYR A 566 -28.90 18.85 11.94
C TYR A 566 -29.45 19.62 10.72
N ALA A 567 -28.65 19.74 9.65
CA ALA A 567 -29.01 20.45 8.41
C ALA A 567 -29.41 19.51 7.25
N TYR A 568 -29.44 18.20 7.46
CA TYR A 568 -29.74 17.22 6.42
C TYR A 568 -31.24 16.91 6.34
N ASP A 569 -31.84 17.17 5.18
CA ASP A 569 -33.24 16.81 4.94
C ASP A 569 -33.35 15.37 4.45
N SER A 570 -33.58 14.45 5.39
CA SER A 570 -33.78 13.02 5.12
C SER A 570 -35.04 12.70 4.31
N ARG A 571 -35.93 13.67 4.09
CA ARG A 571 -37.13 13.51 3.24
C ARG A 571 -36.82 13.67 1.74
N ILE A 572 -35.62 14.11 1.39
CA ILE A 572 -35.19 14.28 -0.01
C ILE A 572 -34.42 13.03 -0.45
N ASP A 573 -35.09 12.18 -1.23
CA ASP A 573 -34.50 10.96 -1.78
C ASP A 573 -33.27 11.22 -2.67
N VAL A 574 -32.31 10.31 -2.58
CA VAL A 574 -31.17 10.24 -3.50
C VAL A 574 -31.67 9.74 -4.86
N ARG A 575 -31.55 10.58 -5.91
CA ARG A 575 -31.89 10.17 -7.28
C ARG A 575 -31.12 8.91 -7.69
N SER A 576 -31.83 7.87 -8.10
CA SER A 576 -31.24 6.62 -8.59
C SER A 576 -30.45 6.81 -9.89
N TYR A 577 -29.60 5.85 -10.21
CA TYR A 577 -29.00 5.72 -11.53
C TYR A 577 -30.07 5.20 -12.52
N ASP A 578 -30.31 5.95 -13.60
CA ASP A 578 -31.21 5.56 -14.69
C ASP A 578 -30.66 6.09 -16.04
N PRO A 579 -29.88 5.29 -16.76
CA PRO A 579 -29.29 5.72 -18.02
C PRO A 579 -30.31 5.89 -19.16
N ARG A 580 -31.53 5.33 -19.04
CA ARG A 580 -32.59 5.49 -20.05
C ARG A 580 -33.29 6.84 -19.88
N HIS A 581 -33.67 7.17 -18.65
CA HIS A 581 -34.22 8.48 -18.31
C HIS A 581 -33.18 9.59 -18.55
N ALA A 582 -31.91 9.35 -18.21
CA ALA A 582 -30.81 10.27 -18.52
C ALA A 582 -30.71 10.62 -20.03
N ARG A 583 -30.71 9.61 -20.92
CA ARG A 583 -30.68 9.84 -22.37
C ARG A 583 -31.87 10.67 -22.86
N THR A 584 -33.07 10.37 -22.34
CA THR A 584 -34.30 11.12 -22.67
C THR A 584 -34.19 12.59 -22.26
N LEU A 585 -33.68 12.86 -21.04
CA LEU A 585 -33.45 14.22 -20.56
C LEU A 585 -32.32 14.94 -21.33
N MET A 586 -31.26 14.23 -21.76
CA MET A 586 -30.21 14.82 -22.60
C MET A 586 -30.76 15.27 -23.97
N GLN A 587 -31.63 14.46 -24.59
CA GLN A 587 -32.29 14.83 -25.85
C GLN A 587 -33.22 16.03 -25.67
N LEU A 588 -34.04 16.05 -24.62
CA LEU A 588 -34.90 17.19 -24.30
C LEU A 588 -34.08 18.47 -24.08
N ALA A 589 -33.00 18.39 -23.28
CA ALA A 589 -32.12 19.52 -23.05
C ALA A 589 -31.43 20.01 -24.34
N GLN A 590 -31.10 19.12 -25.28
CA GLN A 590 -30.54 19.52 -26.57
C GLN A 590 -31.54 20.36 -27.39
N VAL A 591 -32.83 20.02 -27.33
CA VAL A 591 -33.89 20.83 -27.96
C VAL A 591 -34.03 22.18 -27.26
N GLU A 592 -34.07 22.20 -25.92
CA GLU A 592 -34.15 23.44 -25.11
C GLU A 592 -32.94 24.38 -25.23
N ILE A 593 -31.77 23.88 -25.66
CA ILE A 593 -30.55 24.68 -25.85
C ILE A 593 -30.42 25.20 -27.29
N ASN A 594 -31.08 24.55 -28.24
CA ASN A 594 -31.07 24.93 -29.66
C ASN A 594 -32.26 25.82 -30.07
N ALA A 595 -33.22 26.01 -29.16
CA ALA A 595 -34.37 26.92 -29.28
C ALA A 595 -34.06 28.28 -28.64
#